data_AF-A0A961IWE0-F1
#
_entry.id   AF-A0A961IWE0-F1
#
_cell.length_a   1.000
_cell.length_b   1.000
_cell.length_c   1.000
_cell.angle_alpha   90.00
_cell.angle_beta   90.00
_cell.angle_gamma   90.00
#
_symmetry.space_group_name_H-M   'P 1'
#
loop_
_entity.id
_entity.type
_entity.pdbx_description
1 polymer ?
#
loop_
_entity_poly.entity_id
_entity_poly.type
_entity_poly.pdbx_seq_one_letter_code
_entity_poly.pdbx_strand_id
1 'polypeptide(L)'
;VGLGGYVLFALAIFAGVHPVAGLFLAGAVAALVAIPTALVAFRLQGAYFAIGTWVIAEVFRLGFAQVSALGGGSGLSLPATIVRDMAANV
;
A
#
# COMPACT_ATOMS: atom_id res chain seq x y z
N VAL A 1 -1.37 -2.56 8.16
CA VAL A 1 -1.19 -3.01 6.76
C VAL A 1 -1.50 -1.83 5.85
N GLY A 2 -0.58 -1.42 4.97
CA GLY A 2 -0.70 -0.16 4.24
C GLY A 2 -0.63 -0.35 2.73
N LEU A 3 -1.76 -0.17 2.03
CA LEU A 3 -1.87 -0.18 0.57
C LEU A 3 -0.88 0.80 -0.08
N GLY A 4 -0.70 1.99 0.51
CA GLY A 4 0.28 2.97 0.03
C GLY A 4 1.72 2.47 0.03
N GLY A 5 2.11 1.61 0.98
CA GLY A 5 3.44 1.00 1.00
C GLY A 5 3.64 0.02 -0.16
N TYR A 6 2.65 -0.83 -0.42
CA TYR A 6 2.66 -1.74 -1.57
C TYR A 6 2.73 -0.98 -2.89
N VAL A 7 1.93 0.09 -3.04
CA VAL A 7 1.93 0.91 -4.27
C VAL A 7 3.25 1.65 -4.43
N LEU A 8 3.79 2.25 -3.37
CA LEU A 8 5.10 2.92 -3.41
C LEU A 8 6.20 1.97 -3.86
N PHE A 9 6.24 0.77 -3.28
CA PHE A 9 7.27 -0.23 -3.60
C PHE A 9 7.08 -0.75 -5.02
N ALA A 10 5.84 -0.97 -5.46
CA ALA A 10 5.54 -1.36 -6.83
C ALA A 10 5.98 -0.27 -7.84
N LEU A 11 5.71 1.00 -7.55
CA LEU A 11 6.11 2.11 -8.41
C LEU A 11 7.64 2.27 -8.47
N ALA A 12 8.33 2.09 -7.35
CA ALA A 12 9.79 2.16 -7.32
C ALA A 12 10.44 0.97 -8.04
N ILE A 13 9.96 -0.26 -7.78
CA ILE A 13 10.59 -1.50 -8.29
C ILE A 13 10.23 -1.74 -9.75
N PHE A 14 8.96 -1.58 -10.14
CA PHE A 14 8.48 -1.94 -11.48
C PHE A 14 8.44 -0.77 -12.45
N ALA A 15 8.12 0.43 -11.97
CA ALA A 15 8.00 1.62 -12.81
C ALA A 15 9.22 2.55 -12.72
N GLY A 16 10.20 2.25 -11.87
CA GLY A 16 11.42 3.07 -11.69
C GLY A 16 11.14 4.48 -11.19
N VAL A 17 9.97 4.73 -10.59
CA VAL A 17 9.55 6.06 -10.16
C VAL A 17 10.33 6.48 -8.93
N HIS A 18 10.86 7.71 -8.93
CA HIS A 18 11.54 8.27 -7.77
C HIS A 18 10.62 8.25 -6.53
N PRO A 19 11.05 7.78 -5.35
CA PRO A 19 10.14 7.53 -4.23
C PRO A 19 9.44 8.77 -3.70
N VAL A 20 10.04 9.95 -3.82
CA VAL A 20 9.36 11.20 -3.43
C VAL A 20 8.12 11.41 -4.31
N ALA A 21 8.23 11.26 -5.64
CA ALA A 21 7.09 11.32 -6.54
C ALA A 21 6.16 10.11 -6.34
N GLY A 22 6.73 8.92 -6.14
CA GLY A 22 6.02 7.69 -5.84
C GLY A 22 5.18 7.79 -4.57
N LEU A 23 5.60 8.56 -3.57
CA LEU A 23 4.86 8.78 -2.32
C LEU A 23 3.57 9.56 -2.58
N PHE A 24 3.63 10.62 -3.38
CA PHE A 24 2.44 11.38 -3.77
C PHE A 24 1.49 10.54 -4.62
N LEU A 25 2.02 9.77 -5.58
CA LEU A 25 1.20 8.87 -6.40
C LEU A 25 0.57 7.75 -5.56
N ALA A 26 1.32 7.13 -4.66
CA ALA A 26 0.81 6.12 -3.75
C ALA A 26 -0.26 6.68 -2.81
N GLY A 27 -0.08 7.92 -2.34
CA GLY A 27 -1.09 8.66 -1.58
C GLY A 27 -2.37 8.90 -2.38
N ALA A 28 -2.26 9.29 -3.65
CA ALA A 28 -3.41 9.48 -4.53
C ALA A 28 -4.17 8.17 -4.78
N VAL A 29 -3.45 7.08 -5.04
CA VAL A 29 -4.06 5.74 -5.19
C VAL A 29 -4.74 5.31 -3.89
N ALA A 30 -4.10 5.51 -2.74
CA ALA A 30 -4.69 5.20 -1.44
C ALA A 30 -5.95 6.03 -1.16
N ALA A 31 -5.96 7.31 -1.53
CA ALA A 31 -7.12 8.17 -1.40
C ALA A 31 -8.28 7.69 -2.28
N LEU A 32 -8.01 7.26 -3.52
CA LEU A 32 -9.03 6.70 -4.40
C LEU A 32 -9.64 5.40 -3.83
N VAL A 33 -8.82 4.51 -3.27
CA VAL A 33 -9.29 3.27 -2.63
C VAL A 33 -9.99 3.53 -1.30
N ALA A 34 -9.67 4.64 -0.62
CA ALA A 34 -10.35 5.04 0.60
C ALA A 34 -11.81 5.39 0.35
N ILE A 35 -12.19 5.90 -0.83
CA ILE A 35 -13.59 6.23 -1.17
C ILE A 35 -14.52 5.03 -1.02
N PRO A 36 -14.35 3.90 -1.74
CA PRO A 36 -15.21 2.73 -1.58
C PRO A 36 -15.09 2.10 -0.19
N THR A 37 -13.90 2.15 0.42
CA THR A 37 -13.68 1.62 1.77
C THR A 37 -14.48 2.39 2.83
N ALA A 38 -14.50 3.72 2.72
CA ALA A 38 -15.24 4.61 3.60
C ALA A 38 -16.75 4.39 3.51
N LEU A 39 -17.29 4.08 2.33
CA LEU A 39 -18.70 3.74 2.16
C LEU A 39 -19.13 2.51 2.99
N VAL A 40 -18.22 1.57 3.22
CA VAL A 40 -18.46 0.40 4.07
C VAL A 40 -18.19 0.73 5.54
N ALA A 41 -17.03 1.34 5.82
CA ALA A 41 -16.57 1.62 7.18
C ALA A 41 -17.51 2.55 7.95
N PHE A 42 -18.00 3.64 7.31
CA PHE A 42 -18.85 4.63 7.97
C PHE A 42 -20.27 4.15 8.27
N ARG A 43 -20.66 2.95 7.81
CA ARG A 43 -21.94 2.32 8.16
C ARG A 43 -21.90 1.57 9.50
N LEU A 44 -20.71 1.35 10.04
CA LEU A 44 -20.50 0.63 11.30
C LEU A 44 -20.39 1.63 12.46
N GLN A 45 -20.84 1.24 13.65
CA GLN A 45 -20.83 2.08 14.85
C GLN A 45 -20.29 1.29 16.06
N GLY A 46 -19.63 1.98 16.99
CA GLY A 46 -19.12 1.39 18.23
C GLY A 46 -18.16 0.21 18.01
N ALA A 47 -18.40 -0.91 18.69
CA ALA A 47 -17.54 -2.10 18.60
C ALA A 47 -17.43 -2.69 17.19
N TYR A 48 -18.50 -2.60 16.39
CA TYR A 48 -18.50 -3.09 15.01
C TYR A 48 -17.56 -2.28 14.11
N PHE A 49 -17.35 -0.99 14.39
CA PHE A 49 -16.41 -0.17 13.65
C PHE A 49 -14.96 -0.61 13.91
N ALA A 50 -14.62 -0.89 15.18
CA ALA A 50 -13.29 -1.36 15.55
C ALA A 50 -12.98 -2.73 14.90
N ILE A 51 -13.92 -3.68 14.98
CA ILE A 51 -13.75 -4.98 14.34
C ILE A 51 -13.73 -4.83 12.82
N GLY A 52 -14.65 -4.05 12.25
CA GLY A 52 -14.76 -3.85 10.81
C GLY A 52 -13.51 -3.24 10.20
N THR A 53 -12.89 -2.24 10.84
CA THR A 53 -11.65 -1.63 10.34
C THR A 53 -10.45 -2.58 10.43
N TRP A 54 -10.40 -3.45 11.44
CA TRP A 54 -9.43 -4.53 11.48
C TRP A 54 -9.64 -5.54 10.34
N VAL A 55 -10.88 -5.97 10.10
CA VAL A 55 -11.21 -6.88 8.98
C VAL A 55 -10.85 -6.25 7.63
N ILE A 56 -11.18 -4.98 7.43
CA ILE A 56 -10.81 -4.23 6.22
C ILE A 56 -9.28 -4.28 6.01
N ALA A 57 -8.49 -4.02 7.06
CA ALA A 57 -7.04 -4.07 6.98
C ALA A 57 -6.53 -5.49 6.61
N GLU A 58 -7.18 -6.52 7.12
CA GLU A 58 -6.83 -7.91 6.83
C GLU A 58 -7.21 -8.34 5.40
N VAL A 59 -8.36 -7.87 4.89
CA VAL A 59 -8.76 -8.07 3.49
C VAL A 59 -7.72 -7.48 2.54
N PHE A 60 -7.24 -6.25 2.81
CA PHE A 60 -6.15 -5.69 2.04
C PHE A 60 -4.86 -6.51 2.18
N ARG A 61 -4.51 -6.93 3.41
CA ARG A 61 -3.31 -7.74 3.65
C ARG A 61 -3.31 -9.02 2.82
N LEU A 62 -4.39 -9.78 2.91
CA LEU A 62 -4.54 -11.05 2.20
C LEU A 62 -4.63 -10.82 0.69
N GLY A 63 -5.37 -9.80 0.25
CA GLY A 63 -5.45 -9.42 -1.16
C GLY A 63 -4.08 -9.16 -1.77
N PHE A 64 -3.23 -8.36 -1.11
CA PHE A 64 -1.87 -8.09 -1.58
C PHE A 64 -0.93 -9.28 -1.41
N ALA A 65 -1.10 -10.08 -0.36
CA ALA A 65 -0.30 -11.30 -0.13
C ALA A 65 -0.52 -12.37 -1.22
N GLN A 66 -1.64 -12.32 -1.95
CA GLN A 66 -1.88 -13.22 -3.09
C GLN A 66 -1.25 -12.71 -4.39
N VAL A 67 -0.78 -11.47 -4.44
CA VAL A 67 -0.11 -10.93 -5.62
C VAL A 67 1.35 -11.38 -5.62
N SER A 68 1.65 -12.38 -6.44
CA SER A 68 3.02 -12.93 -6.59
C SER A 68 4.04 -11.87 -7.00
N ALA A 69 3.63 -10.90 -7.83
CA ALA A 69 4.45 -9.77 -8.22
C ALA A 69 4.85 -8.86 -7.03
N LEU A 70 4.13 -8.86 -5.91
CA LEU A 70 4.49 -8.10 -4.71
C LEU A 70 5.27 -8.94 -3.68
N GLY A 71 5.77 -10.11 -4.10
CA GLY A 71 6.48 -11.04 -3.23
C GLY A 71 5.57 -11.97 -2.43
N GLY A 72 4.27 -11.99 -2.76
CA GLY A 72 3.28 -12.87 -2.16
C GLY A 72 3.24 -12.75 -0.62
N GLY A 73 3.11 -13.89 0.07
CA GLY A 73 3.11 -13.95 1.54
C GLY A 73 4.45 -13.64 2.21
N SER A 74 5.57 -13.67 1.47
CA SER A 74 6.93 -13.37 1.97
C SER A 74 7.31 -11.89 1.87
N GLY A 75 6.59 -11.11 1.06
CA GLY A 75 6.90 -9.71 0.78
C GLY A 75 8.11 -9.51 -0.14
N LEU A 76 8.33 -8.26 -0.55
CA LEU A 76 9.49 -7.82 -1.34
C LEU A 76 10.37 -6.87 -0.53
N SER A 77 11.68 -7.10 -0.61
CA SER A 77 12.69 -6.15 -0.14
C SER A 77 13.00 -5.12 -1.22
N LEU A 78 13.24 -3.87 -0.83
CA LEU A 78 13.72 -2.86 -1.76
C LEU A 78 15.15 -3.21 -2.22
N PRO A 79 15.41 -3.32 -3.54
CA PRO A 79 16.77 -3.51 -4.05
C PRO A 79 17.71 -2.43 -3.55
N ALA A 80 18.90 -2.82 -3.06
CA ALA A 80 19.90 -1.89 -2.54
C ALA A 80 20.36 -0.84 -3.57
N THR A 81 20.23 -1.14 -4.87
CA THR A 81 20.48 -0.22 -5.97
C THR A 81 19.50 0.95 -5.98
N ILE A 82 18.20 0.67 -5.84
CA ILE A 82 17.16 1.71 -5.77
C ILE A 82 17.39 2.59 -4.55
N VAL A 83 17.68 1.99 -3.38
CA VAL A 83 17.98 2.75 -2.15
C VAL A 83 19.21 3.66 -2.31
N ARG A 84 20.24 3.21 -3.04
CA ARG A 84 21.44 4.02 -3.33
C ARG A 84 21.16 5.15 -4.33
N ASP A 85 20.41 4.87 -5.39
CA ASP A 85 20.01 5.89 -6.36
C ASP A 85 19.12 6.96 -5.71
N MET A 86 18.27 6.58 -4.75
CA MET A 86 17.52 7.52 -3.93
C MET A 86 18.44 8.42 -3.10
N ALA A 87 19.43 7.85 -2.40
CA ALA A 87 20.34 8.62 -1.57
C ALA A 87 21.22 9.58 -2.39
N ALA A 88 21.48 9.27 -3.66
CA ALA A 88 22.29 10.08 -4.56
C ALA A 88 21.51 11.22 -5.26
N ASN A 89 20.18 11.12 -5.36
CA ASN A 89 19.33 12.05 -6.14
C ASN A 89 18.28 12.81 -5.27
N VAL A 90 18.50 12.89 -3.95
CA VAL A 90 17.72 13.75 -3.04
C VAL A 90 18.33 15.15 -2.97
#